data_AF-A0A6A4W6G5-F1
#
_entry.id   AF-A0A6A4W6G5-F1
#
_cell.length_a   1.000
_cell.length_b   1.000
_cell.length_c   1.000
_cell.angle_alpha   90.00
_cell.angle_beta   90.00
_cell.angle_gamma   90.00
#
_symmetry.space_group_name_H-M   'P 1'
#
loop_
_entity.id
_entity.type
_entity.pdbx_description
1 polymer ?
#
loop_
_entity_poly.entity_id
_entity_poly.type
_entity_poly.pdbx_seq_one_letter_code
_entity_poly.pdbx_strand_id
1 'polypeptide(L)'
;MRRFVKSVKPKLLELSTLLHGHNFDLMCLTETWLRPTTPNRLVVLPGYQLLRADRSDGRGYGGVALATRDGVSVSPIKKPADASCPGSKLETLWTLIKPDSRRQFVLCTVYRPPRHTVADLTADFTDLQAQLQHLRWLSAENLVTYHSLCLLHKVRCHAEPELLAGSLATVAEARGRDAAVSTRQDTLLHVPRSRTEMGKRRFTCRAPAALNSLPSDLPRLPPGAFGQRLRRHLLEEQNTSN
;
A
#
# COMPACT_ATOMS: atom_id res chain seq x y z
N MET A 1 -24.04 -12.80 -15.06
CA MET A 1 -23.72 -11.41 -14.68
C MET A 1 -22.45 -10.98 -15.42
N ARG A 2 -22.54 -10.13 -16.46
CA ARG A 2 -21.35 -9.68 -17.22
C ARG A 2 -20.63 -8.59 -16.42
N ARG A 3 -19.35 -8.82 -16.06
CA ARG A 3 -18.54 -8.04 -15.09
C ARG A 3 -18.03 -6.66 -15.57
N PHE A 4 -18.31 -6.23 -16.80
CA PHE A 4 -17.77 -4.98 -17.37
C PHE A 4 -18.88 -4.08 -17.91
N VAL A 5 -18.70 -2.76 -17.79
CA VAL A 5 -19.70 -1.77 -18.24
C VAL A 5 -19.84 -1.80 -19.75
N LYS A 6 -18.75 -1.96 -20.52
CA LYS A 6 -18.79 -2.05 -21.99
C LYS A 6 -19.60 -0.92 -22.61
N SER A 7 -19.10 0.31 -22.47
CA SER A 7 -19.74 1.60 -22.79
C SER A 7 -20.63 2.18 -21.71
N VAL A 8 -20.22 3.35 -21.18
CA VAL A 8 -20.95 4.09 -20.12
C VAL A 8 -22.16 4.84 -20.66
N LYS A 9 -22.04 5.52 -21.81
CA LYS A 9 -23.10 6.41 -22.34
C LYS A 9 -24.50 5.76 -22.42
N PRO A 10 -24.67 4.56 -23.02
CA PRO A 10 -25.98 3.94 -23.12
C PRO A 10 -26.52 3.42 -21.77
N LYS A 11 -25.68 3.40 -20.72
CA LYS A 11 -25.99 2.80 -19.41
C LYS A 11 -26.09 3.81 -18.28
N LEU A 12 -26.06 5.11 -18.58
CA LEU A 12 -26.09 6.15 -17.55
C LEU A 12 -27.29 6.04 -16.61
N LEU A 13 -28.48 5.73 -17.15
CA LEU A 13 -29.69 5.54 -16.33
C LEU A 13 -29.55 4.32 -15.41
N GLU A 14 -29.16 3.16 -15.96
CA GLU A 14 -28.97 1.93 -15.19
C GLU A 14 -27.91 2.11 -14.09
N LEU A 15 -26.78 2.74 -14.42
CA LEU A 15 -25.71 3.05 -13.48
C LEU A 15 -26.20 3.98 -12.38
N SER A 16 -26.97 5.01 -12.72
CA SER A 16 -27.56 5.93 -11.73
C SER A 16 -28.52 5.20 -10.80
N THR A 17 -29.41 4.37 -11.33
CA THR A 17 -30.33 3.55 -10.51
C THR A 17 -29.55 2.62 -9.57
N LEU A 18 -28.49 1.99 -10.06
CA LEU A 18 -27.65 1.09 -9.26
C LEU A 18 -26.91 1.83 -8.13
N LEU A 19 -26.32 2.99 -8.44
CA LEU A 19 -25.61 3.84 -7.48
C LEU A 19 -26.52 4.26 -6.32
N HIS A 20 -27.71 4.76 -6.63
CA HIS A 20 -28.67 5.24 -5.62
C HIS A 20 -29.37 4.09 -4.90
N GLY A 21 -29.80 3.05 -5.62
CA GLY A 21 -30.53 1.92 -5.06
C GLY A 21 -29.73 1.13 -4.02
N HIS A 22 -28.41 1.04 -4.20
CA HIS A 22 -27.51 0.39 -3.24
C HIS A 22 -26.72 1.36 -2.36
N ASN A 23 -26.92 2.67 -2.53
CA ASN A 23 -26.22 3.71 -1.80
C ASN A 23 -24.68 3.57 -1.87
N PHE A 24 -24.13 3.27 -3.06
CA PHE A 24 -22.69 3.10 -3.23
C PHE A 24 -21.94 4.43 -3.10
N ASP A 25 -20.86 4.48 -2.33
CA ASP A 25 -20.02 5.68 -2.26
C ASP A 25 -19.00 5.74 -3.40
N LEU A 26 -18.54 4.58 -3.86
CA LEU A 26 -17.50 4.42 -4.86
C LEU A 26 -17.90 3.32 -5.85
N MET A 27 -17.74 3.59 -7.15
CA MET A 27 -17.97 2.61 -8.20
C MET A 27 -16.85 2.68 -9.23
N CYS A 28 -16.06 1.61 -9.29
CA CYS A 28 -15.03 1.42 -10.29
C CYS A 28 -15.66 0.94 -11.61
N LEU A 29 -15.40 1.66 -12.70
CA LEU A 29 -15.90 1.38 -14.02
C LEU A 29 -14.73 1.03 -14.94
N THR A 30 -14.85 -0.08 -15.66
CA THR A 30 -13.89 -0.49 -16.70
C THR A 30 -14.60 -0.65 -18.03
N GLU A 31 -13.84 -0.56 -19.12
CA GLU A 31 -14.39 -0.51 -20.49
C GLU A 31 -15.41 0.63 -20.65
N THR A 32 -15.03 1.85 -20.24
CA THR A 32 -15.92 3.02 -20.28
C THR A 32 -16.30 3.45 -21.70
N TRP A 33 -15.40 3.20 -22.65
CA TRP A 33 -15.47 3.55 -24.07
C TRP A 33 -15.63 5.06 -24.30
N LEU A 34 -15.19 5.86 -23.31
CA LEU A 34 -15.12 7.30 -23.42
C LEU A 34 -13.83 7.70 -24.15
N ARG A 35 -13.89 8.86 -24.80
CA ARG A 35 -12.75 9.46 -25.51
C ARG A 35 -12.32 10.72 -24.76
N PRO A 36 -11.05 11.15 -24.86
CA PRO A 36 -10.62 12.44 -24.34
C PRO A 36 -11.48 13.60 -24.86
N THR A 37 -11.96 13.49 -26.11
CA THR A 37 -12.86 14.46 -26.74
C THR A 37 -14.32 14.39 -26.26
N THR A 38 -14.72 13.36 -25.50
CA THR A 38 -16.07 13.27 -24.95
C THR A 38 -16.23 14.26 -23.80
N PRO A 39 -17.10 15.28 -23.91
CA PRO A 39 -17.28 16.27 -22.86
C PRO A 39 -17.86 15.64 -21.59
N ASN A 40 -17.38 16.04 -20.41
CA ASN A 40 -17.91 15.57 -19.11
C ASN A 40 -19.41 15.84 -18.95
N ARG A 41 -19.92 16.95 -19.51
CA ARG A 41 -21.35 17.30 -19.52
C ARG A 41 -22.25 16.26 -20.20
N LEU A 42 -21.70 15.36 -21.02
CA LEU A 42 -22.45 14.26 -21.65
C LEU A 42 -22.44 12.97 -20.82
N VAL A 43 -21.74 12.96 -19.68
CA VAL A 43 -21.53 11.79 -18.82
C VAL A 43 -21.83 12.20 -17.38
N VAL A 44 -23.09 12.53 -17.12
CA VAL A 44 -23.57 12.99 -15.82
C VAL A 44 -24.16 11.81 -15.04
N LEU A 45 -23.66 11.60 -13.82
CA LEU A 45 -24.23 10.70 -12.83
C LEU A 45 -24.69 11.58 -11.66
N PRO A 46 -25.98 11.94 -11.54
CA PRO A 46 -26.45 12.85 -10.51
C PRO A 46 -26.03 12.39 -9.10
N GLY A 47 -25.50 13.29 -8.27
CA GLY A 47 -25.00 12.97 -6.93
C GLY A 47 -23.60 12.33 -6.88
N TYR A 48 -22.93 12.22 -8.03
CA TYR A 48 -21.61 11.62 -8.16
C TYR A 48 -20.71 12.44 -9.09
N GLN A 49 -19.45 12.60 -8.67
CA GLN A 49 -18.37 13.07 -9.52
C GLN A 49 -17.70 11.88 -10.24
N LEU A 50 -17.27 12.10 -11.48
CA LEU A 50 -16.61 11.09 -12.31
C LEU A 50 -15.17 11.49 -12.62
N LEU A 51 -14.22 10.71 -12.11
CA LEU A 51 -12.82 10.79 -12.49
C LEU A 51 -12.50 9.69 -13.50
N ARG A 52 -11.82 10.01 -14.60
CA ARG A 52 -11.62 9.06 -15.72
C ARG A 52 -10.21 9.10 -16.29
N ALA A 53 -9.78 7.97 -16.81
CA ALA A 53 -8.59 7.83 -17.65
C ALA A 53 -9.01 7.21 -18.99
N ASP A 54 -9.18 8.08 -19.99
CA ASP A 54 -9.53 7.68 -21.35
C ASP A 54 -8.29 7.25 -22.13
N ARG A 55 -8.44 6.35 -23.12
CA ARG A 55 -7.33 6.01 -24.02
C ARG A 55 -6.99 7.19 -24.94
N SER A 56 -5.70 7.47 -25.11
CA SER A 56 -5.20 8.51 -26.02
C SER A 56 -5.30 8.13 -27.51
N ASP A 57 -5.47 6.85 -27.84
CA ASP A 57 -5.48 6.33 -29.21
C ASP A 57 -6.75 6.67 -30.02
N GLY A 58 -7.74 7.32 -29.40
CA GLY A 58 -8.94 7.83 -30.05
C GLY A 58 -9.93 6.75 -30.54
N ARG A 59 -9.61 5.46 -30.40
CA ARG A 59 -10.46 4.34 -30.87
C ARG A 59 -11.78 4.29 -30.10
N GLY A 60 -11.77 4.72 -28.84
CA GLY A 60 -12.95 4.76 -27.98
C GLY A 60 -13.37 3.40 -27.43
N TYR A 61 -12.45 2.44 -27.36
CA TYR A 61 -12.64 1.16 -26.65
C TYR A 61 -11.69 1.10 -25.45
N GLY A 62 -12.08 0.41 -24.38
CA GLY A 62 -11.35 0.44 -23.09
C GLY A 62 -11.71 1.69 -22.28
N GLY A 63 -10.75 2.19 -21.51
CA GLY A 63 -10.92 3.28 -20.55
C GLY A 63 -11.35 2.77 -19.18
N VAL A 64 -10.88 3.46 -18.14
CA VAL A 64 -11.26 3.24 -16.74
C VAL A 64 -11.78 4.53 -16.12
N ALA A 65 -12.71 4.43 -15.18
CA ALA A 65 -13.21 5.56 -14.43
C ALA A 65 -13.61 5.15 -13.01
N LEU A 66 -13.67 6.15 -12.14
CA LEU A 66 -14.17 6.04 -10.79
C LEU A 66 -15.31 7.05 -10.62
N ALA A 67 -16.51 6.56 -10.38
CA ALA A 67 -17.62 7.38 -9.90
C ALA A 67 -17.58 7.41 -8.37
N THR A 68 -17.63 8.61 -7.78
CA THR A 68 -17.62 8.79 -6.32
C THR A 68 -18.73 9.72 -5.90
N ARG A 69 -19.41 9.41 -4.80
CA ARG A 69 -20.48 10.25 -4.26
C ARG A 69 -19.97 11.65 -3.97
N ASP A 70 -20.80 12.64 -4.25
CA ASP A 70 -20.53 14.03 -3.89
C ASP A 70 -20.23 14.17 -2.39
N GLY A 71 -19.27 15.02 -2.06
CA GLY A 71 -18.76 15.19 -0.69
C GLY A 71 -17.58 14.27 -0.32
N VAL A 72 -17.33 13.18 -1.07
CA VAL A 72 -16.10 12.40 -0.92
C VAL A 72 -14.95 13.12 -1.64
N SER A 73 -13.89 13.47 -0.90
CA SER A 73 -12.71 14.10 -1.50
C SER A 73 -11.88 13.05 -2.26
N VAL A 74 -11.59 13.32 -3.53
CA VAL A 74 -10.85 12.42 -4.41
C VAL A 74 -9.78 13.19 -5.17
N SER A 75 -8.56 12.66 -5.24
CA SER A 75 -7.49 13.23 -6.05
C SER A 75 -6.76 12.15 -6.86
N PRO A 76 -6.56 12.32 -8.18
CA PRO A 76 -5.77 11.39 -8.98
C PRO A 76 -4.31 11.38 -8.54
N ILE A 77 -3.73 10.18 -8.46
CA ILE A 77 -2.29 9.98 -8.26
C ILE A 77 -1.66 9.81 -9.64
N LYS A 78 -0.67 10.65 -9.95
CA LYS A 78 0.02 10.58 -11.24
C LYS A 78 0.82 9.28 -11.34
N LYS A 79 0.76 8.66 -12.51
CA LYS A 79 1.65 7.54 -12.84
C LYS A 79 3.08 8.08 -13.03
N PRO A 80 4.11 7.29 -12.71
CA PRO A 80 5.49 7.62 -13.07
C PRO A 80 5.57 7.89 -14.59
N ALA A 81 6.04 9.08 -14.98
CA ALA A 81 6.16 9.47 -16.38
C ALA A 81 7.18 8.58 -17.13
N ASP A 82 8.17 8.07 -16.40
CA ASP A 82 9.35 7.40 -16.92
C ASP A 82 9.18 5.87 -16.99
N ALA A 83 8.10 5.32 -16.40
CA ALA A 83 7.86 3.88 -16.30
C ALA A 83 6.88 3.37 -17.35
N SER A 84 6.87 3.95 -18.55
CA SER A 84 6.12 3.35 -19.66
C SER A 84 6.78 2.02 -20.03
N CYS A 85 6.31 0.92 -19.47
CA CYS A 85 6.75 -0.42 -19.85
C CYS A 85 6.40 -0.66 -21.32
N PRO A 86 7.41 -0.78 -22.22
CA PRO A 86 7.15 -1.03 -23.63
C PRO A 86 6.32 -2.30 -23.78
N GLY A 87 5.22 -2.21 -24.53
CA GLY A 87 4.33 -3.34 -24.74
C GLY A 87 3.28 -3.56 -23.64
N SER A 88 3.27 -2.83 -22.53
CA SER A 88 2.10 -2.85 -21.61
C SER A 88 0.89 -2.19 -22.27
N LYS A 89 -0.29 -2.75 -22.03
CA LYS A 89 -1.58 -2.12 -22.36
C LYS A 89 -2.47 -1.99 -21.12
N LEU A 90 -1.88 -2.11 -19.94
CA LEU A 90 -2.58 -2.01 -18.67
C LEU A 90 -3.18 -0.61 -18.50
N GLU A 91 -4.46 -0.57 -18.14
CA GLU A 91 -5.16 0.66 -17.88
C GLU A 91 -5.39 0.79 -16.38
N THR A 92 -4.86 1.87 -15.79
CA THR A 92 -4.96 2.13 -14.36
C THR A 92 -5.36 3.57 -14.09
N LEU A 93 -6.20 3.75 -13.07
CA LEU A 93 -6.54 5.02 -12.47
C LEU A 93 -6.33 4.91 -10.95
N TRP A 94 -5.20 5.44 -10.50
CA TRP A 94 -4.85 5.53 -9.09
C TRP A 94 -5.45 6.80 -8.47
N THR A 95 -6.12 6.65 -7.33
CA THR A 95 -6.87 7.73 -6.69
C THR A 95 -6.65 7.69 -5.18
N LEU A 96 -6.31 8.83 -4.59
CA LEU A 96 -6.36 9.02 -3.15
C LEU A 96 -7.78 9.43 -2.77
N ILE A 97 -8.41 8.61 -1.94
CA ILE A 97 -9.76 8.80 -1.42
C ILE A 97 -9.68 9.28 0.02
N LYS A 98 -10.38 10.36 0.34
CA LYS A 98 -10.56 10.89 1.69
C LYS A 98 -12.05 10.97 1.99
N PRO A 99 -12.64 9.89 2.57
CA PRO A 99 -14.04 9.92 2.95
C PRO A 99 -14.33 10.96 4.04
N ASP A 100 -13.35 11.24 4.90
CA ASP A 100 -13.41 12.29 5.94
C ASP A 100 -11.99 12.76 6.32
N SER A 101 -11.89 13.58 7.37
CA SER A 101 -10.64 14.17 7.85
C SER A 101 -9.66 13.18 8.51
N ARG A 102 -10.13 12.00 8.93
CA ARG A 102 -9.33 11.01 9.67
C ARG A 102 -8.93 9.82 8.80
N ARG A 103 -9.73 9.51 7.78
CA ARG A 103 -9.55 8.33 6.93
C ARG A 103 -9.07 8.74 5.56
N GLN A 104 -8.03 8.07 5.10
CA GLN A 104 -7.62 8.13 3.70
C GLN A 104 -7.11 6.76 3.26
N PHE A 105 -7.37 6.41 2.01
CA PHE A 105 -6.83 5.22 1.38
C PHE A 105 -6.66 5.48 -0.11
N VAL A 106 -5.91 4.61 -0.77
CA VAL A 106 -5.70 4.69 -2.20
C VAL A 106 -6.47 3.57 -2.87
N LEU A 107 -7.17 3.89 -3.94
CA LEU A 107 -7.92 2.97 -4.77
C LEU A 107 -7.36 2.98 -6.19
N CYS A 108 -7.14 1.79 -6.75
CA CYS A 108 -6.80 1.62 -8.15
C CYS A 108 -7.96 0.98 -8.90
N THR A 109 -8.49 1.68 -9.90
CA THR A 109 -9.31 1.03 -10.92
C THR A 109 -8.38 0.50 -11.99
N VAL A 110 -8.36 -0.83 -12.17
CA VAL A 110 -7.48 -1.51 -13.12
C VAL A 110 -8.29 -2.28 -14.16
N TYR A 111 -7.87 -2.18 -15.42
CA TYR A 111 -8.37 -3.00 -16.51
C TYR A 111 -7.20 -3.48 -17.36
N ARG A 112 -7.12 -4.80 -17.53
CA ARG A 112 -6.16 -5.44 -18.44
C ARG A 112 -6.92 -5.90 -19.69
N PRO A 113 -6.71 -5.28 -20.86
CA PRO A 113 -7.32 -5.74 -22.10
C PRO A 113 -6.99 -7.22 -22.39
N PRO A 114 -7.88 -7.97 -23.06
CA PRO A 114 -7.60 -9.36 -23.43
C PRO A 114 -6.37 -9.45 -24.32
N ARG A 115 -5.33 -10.15 -23.84
CA ARG A 115 -4.06 -10.41 -24.53
C ARG A 115 -3.55 -11.79 -24.12
N HIS A 116 -2.96 -12.51 -25.07
CA HIS A 116 -2.81 -13.96 -24.96
C HIS A 116 -1.35 -14.45 -24.97
N THR A 117 -0.37 -13.55 -25.03
CA THR A 117 1.04 -13.95 -24.97
C THR A 117 1.59 -13.84 -23.55
N VAL A 118 2.58 -14.68 -23.22
CA VAL A 118 3.33 -14.57 -21.96
C VAL A 118 4.06 -13.24 -21.89
N ALA A 119 4.61 -12.76 -23.01
CA ALA A 119 5.29 -11.46 -23.07
C ALA A 119 4.34 -10.30 -22.69
N ASP A 120 3.10 -10.30 -23.19
CA ASP A 120 2.08 -9.31 -22.81
C ASP A 120 1.76 -9.37 -21.31
N LEU A 121 1.61 -10.59 -20.77
CA LEU A 121 1.33 -10.80 -19.35
C LEU A 121 2.46 -10.25 -18.48
N THR A 122 3.70 -10.61 -18.80
CA THR A 122 4.89 -10.13 -18.10
C THR A 122 4.97 -8.60 -18.18
N ALA A 123 4.77 -8.01 -19.36
CA ALA A 123 4.80 -6.56 -19.54
C ALA A 123 3.75 -5.83 -18.67
N ASP A 124 2.52 -6.37 -18.58
CA ASP A 124 1.47 -5.78 -17.73
C ASP A 124 1.79 -5.89 -16.24
N PHE A 125 2.35 -7.03 -15.78
CA PHE A 125 2.72 -7.20 -14.38
C PHE A 125 3.92 -6.34 -13.99
N THR A 126 4.94 -6.24 -14.85
CA THR A 126 6.07 -5.34 -14.64
C THR A 126 5.60 -3.88 -14.55
N ASP A 127 4.68 -3.46 -15.42
CA ASP A 127 4.07 -2.13 -15.36
C ASP A 127 3.32 -1.91 -14.03
N LEU A 128 2.46 -2.85 -13.63
CA LEU A 128 1.74 -2.75 -12.36
C LEU A 128 2.69 -2.69 -11.16
N GLN A 129 3.77 -3.48 -11.18
CA GLN A 129 4.77 -3.48 -10.13
C GLN A 129 5.52 -2.15 -10.04
N ALA A 130 5.91 -1.57 -11.18
CA ALA A 130 6.55 -0.25 -11.24
C ALA A 130 5.60 0.85 -10.70
N GLN A 131 4.31 0.79 -11.06
CA GLN A 131 3.29 1.70 -10.53
C GLN A 131 3.14 1.56 -9.01
N LEU A 132 3.11 0.33 -8.48
CA LEU A 132 3.04 0.07 -7.03
C LEU A 132 4.27 0.60 -6.28
N GLN A 133 5.47 0.41 -6.84
CA GLN A 133 6.72 0.92 -6.26
C GLN A 133 6.73 2.45 -6.19
N HIS A 134 6.16 3.13 -7.20
CA HIS A 134 6.04 4.59 -7.21
C HIS A 134 5.19 5.13 -6.04
N LEU A 135 4.23 4.34 -5.53
CA LEU A 135 3.42 4.73 -4.38
C LEU A 135 4.20 4.73 -3.06
N ARG A 136 5.42 4.16 -3.05
CA ARG A 136 6.30 4.06 -1.88
C ARG A 136 5.59 3.42 -0.68
N TRP A 137 4.88 2.33 -0.97
CA TRP A 137 4.26 1.49 0.05
C TRP A 137 5.23 0.41 0.51
N LEU A 138 5.16 0.14 1.81
CA LEU A 138 5.79 -1.04 2.35
C LEU A 138 5.04 -2.27 1.83
N SER A 139 5.76 -3.31 1.45
CA SER A 139 5.21 -4.64 1.24
C SER A 139 4.46 -5.09 2.49
N ALA A 140 3.56 -6.07 2.36
CA ALA A 140 2.84 -6.62 3.52
C ALA A 140 3.82 -7.09 4.63
N GLU A 141 4.92 -7.72 4.23
CA GLU A 141 5.97 -8.14 5.15
C GLU A 141 6.63 -6.96 5.87
N ASN A 142 7.07 -5.95 5.11
CA ASN A 142 7.71 -4.76 5.67
C ASN A 142 6.75 -3.91 6.50
N LEU A 143 5.47 -3.90 6.18
CA LEU A 143 4.45 -3.20 6.97
C LEU A 143 4.30 -3.85 8.36
N VAL A 144 4.28 -5.19 8.43
CA VAL A 144 4.26 -5.90 9.71
C VAL A 144 5.55 -5.64 10.50
N THR A 145 6.71 -5.65 9.83
CA THR A 145 8.00 -5.31 10.46
C THR A 145 8.00 -3.88 10.99
N TYR A 146 7.54 -2.92 10.18
CA TYR A 146 7.41 -1.51 10.56
C TYR A 146 6.59 -1.32 11.84
N HIS A 147 5.38 -1.89 11.89
CA HIS A 147 4.52 -1.74 13.07
C HIS A 147 5.08 -2.46 14.30
N SER A 148 5.66 -3.64 14.12
CA SER A 148 6.29 -4.41 15.21
C SER A 148 7.44 -3.63 15.84
N LEU A 149 8.31 -3.04 15.00
CA LEU A 149 9.45 -2.26 15.47
C LEU A 149 9.03 -0.91 16.07
N CYS A 150 8.03 -0.23 15.50
CA CYS A 150 7.48 0.98 16.11
C CYS A 150 6.90 0.70 17.50
N LEU A 151 6.19 -0.42 17.67
CA LEU A 151 5.67 -0.84 18.98
C LEU A 151 6.83 -1.13 19.94
N LEU A 152 7.79 -1.94 19.52
CA LEU A 152 8.96 -2.29 20.34
C LEU A 152 9.76 -1.05 20.76
N HIS A 153 9.98 -0.10 19.85
CA HIS A 153 10.68 1.14 20.14
C HIS A 153 9.95 1.98 21.19
N LYS A 154 8.62 2.11 21.07
CA LYS A 154 7.79 2.78 22.09
C LYS A 154 7.85 2.08 23.45
N VAL A 155 7.76 0.74 23.47
CA VAL A 155 7.87 -0.06 24.70
C VAL A 155 9.22 0.20 25.38
N ARG A 156 10.32 0.29 24.61
CA ARG A 156 11.64 0.60 25.17
C ARG A 156 11.76 2.01 25.70
N CYS A 157 11.16 2.99 25.03
CA CYS A 157 11.26 4.40 25.44
C CYS A 157 10.36 4.74 26.63
N HIS A 158 9.21 4.07 26.77
CA HIS A 158 8.19 4.43 27.75
C HIS A 158 7.88 3.34 28.78
N ALA A 159 8.48 2.15 28.63
CA ALA A 159 8.16 0.97 29.45
C ALA A 159 6.68 0.53 29.37
N GLU A 160 5.97 0.89 28.29
CA GLU A 160 4.53 0.62 28.11
C GLU A 160 4.21 -0.11 26.81
N PRO A 161 3.26 -1.07 26.81
CA PRO A 161 2.59 -1.61 28.00
C PRO A 161 3.54 -2.48 28.84
N GLU A 162 3.40 -2.42 30.16
CA GLU A 162 4.28 -3.04 31.16
C GLU A 162 4.48 -4.54 30.94
N LEU A 163 3.40 -5.25 30.54
CA LEU A 163 3.46 -6.68 30.20
C LEU A 163 4.43 -6.98 29.06
N LEU A 164 4.45 -6.13 28.03
CA LEU A 164 5.42 -6.28 26.94
C LEU A 164 6.81 -5.85 27.39
N ALA A 165 6.92 -4.74 28.14
CA ALA A 165 8.19 -4.25 28.65
C ALA A 165 8.91 -5.31 29.52
N GLY A 166 8.19 -5.92 30.47
CA GLY A 166 8.73 -6.96 31.34
C GLY A 166 9.07 -8.27 30.63
N SER A 167 8.57 -8.47 29.41
CA SER A 167 8.93 -9.62 28.55
C SER A 167 10.19 -9.39 27.71
N LEU A 168 10.71 -8.16 27.70
CA LEU A 168 11.91 -7.77 26.96
C LEU A 168 13.09 -7.64 27.91
N ALA A 169 14.24 -8.10 27.45
CA ALA A 169 15.50 -7.96 28.17
C ALA A 169 16.62 -7.69 27.16
N THR A 170 17.66 -7.00 27.59
CA THR A 170 18.95 -6.93 26.91
C THR A 170 19.72 -8.23 27.09
N VAL A 171 20.74 -8.44 26.25
CA VAL A 171 21.64 -9.58 26.38
C VAL A 171 22.35 -9.58 27.74
N ALA A 172 22.71 -8.40 28.27
CA ALA A 172 23.28 -8.28 29.61
C ALA A 172 22.31 -8.74 30.71
N GLU A 173 21.07 -8.22 30.70
CA GLU A 173 20.04 -8.57 31.69
C GLU A 173 19.70 -10.07 31.66
N ALA A 174 19.61 -10.66 30.47
CA ALA A 174 19.29 -12.08 30.31
C ALA A 174 20.38 -13.03 30.83
N ARG A 175 21.64 -12.58 30.92
CA ARG A 175 22.76 -13.39 31.45
C ARG A 175 22.79 -13.46 32.98
N GLY A 176 22.14 -12.54 33.68
CA GLY A 176 22.07 -12.55 35.15
C GLY A 176 23.45 -12.53 35.82
N ARG A 177 23.79 -13.59 36.57
CA ARG A 177 25.00 -13.67 37.42
C ARG A 177 26.33 -13.70 36.67
N ASP A 178 26.31 -13.95 35.35
CA ASP A 178 27.50 -13.94 34.49
C ASP A 178 27.78 -12.55 33.86
N ALA A 179 27.11 -11.49 34.34
CA ALA A 179 27.24 -10.13 33.82
C ALA A 179 28.63 -9.47 34.03
N ALA A 180 29.53 -10.11 34.78
CA ALA A 180 30.90 -9.61 34.99
C ALA A 180 31.73 -9.56 33.69
N VAL A 181 31.32 -10.30 32.64
CA VAL A 181 31.97 -10.29 31.33
C VAL A 181 31.20 -9.36 30.39
N SER A 182 31.75 -8.18 30.13
CA SER A 182 31.18 -7.27 29.13
C SER A 182 31.45 -7.78 27.71
N THR A 183 30.41 -7.83 26.89
CA THR A 183 30.50 -8.18 25.48
C THR A 183 29.96 -7.06 24.59
N ARG A 184 30.42 -7.02 23.34
CA ARG A 184 29.97 -6.03 22.35
C ARG A 184 28.46 -6.05 22.08
N GLN A 185 27.77 -7.13 22.45
CA GLN A 185 26.34 -7.33 22.21
C GLN A 185 25.46 -7.01 23.43
N ASP A 186 26.04 -6.59 24.55
CA ASP A 186 25.32 -6.40 25.81
C ASP A 186 24.15 -5.41 25.71
N THR A 187 24.26 -4.42 24.82
CA THR A 187 23.23 -3.39 24.58
C THR A 187 22.14 -3.83 23.60
N LEU A 188 22.30 -4.97 22.94
CA LEU A 188 21.30 -5.54 22.03
C LEU A 188 20.17 -6.18 22.85
N LEU A 189 19.00 -6.27 22.24
CA LEU A 189 17.90 -7.02 22.84
C LEU A 189 18.21 -8.52 22.78
N HIS A 190 17.96 -9.21 23.88
CA HIS A 190 18.01 -10.66 23.92
C HIS A 190 16.89 -11.24 23.04
N VAL A 191 17.25 -12.20 22.19
CA VAL A 191 16.31 -12.91 21.32
C VAL A 191 16.13 -14.34 21.86
N PRO A 192 14.96 -14.70 22.41
CA PRO A 192 14.70 -16.05 22.89
C PRO A 192 14.88 -17.09 21.79
N ARG A 193 15.54 -18.20 22.13
CA ARG A 193 15.68 -19.33 21.19
C ARG A 193 14.32 -20.01 20.99
N SER A 194 13.90 -20.14 19.74
CA SER A 194 12.70 -20.91 19.37
C SER A 194 13.05 -22.00 18.37
N ARG A 195 12.52 -23.21 18.60
CA ARG A 195 12.71 -24.38 17.72
C ARG A 195 11.66 -24.45 16.61
N THR A 196 10.55 -23.73 16.72
CA THR A 196 9.46 -23.72 15.74
C THR A 196 9.38 -22.39 15.00
N GLU A 197 8.92 -22.43 13.74
CA GLU A 197 8.67 -21.22 12.94
C GLU A 197 7.58 -20.34 13.57
N MET A 198 6.52 -20.94 14.14
CA MET A 198 5.51 -20.20 14.89
C MET A 198 6.11 -19.46 16.08
N GLY A 199 7.03 -20.08 16.82
CA GLY A 199 7.69 -19.43 17.95
C GLY A 199 8.64 -18.31 17.52
N LYS A 200 9.33 -18.44 16.37
CA LYS A 200 10.15 -17.36 15.80
C LYS A 200 9.32 -16.16 15.38
N ARG A 201 8.06 -16.37 14.96
CA ARG A 201 7.11 -15.32 14.58
C ARG A 201 6.49 -14.57 15.75
N ARG A 202 6.67 -15.03 17.00
CA ARG A 202 6.20 -14.30 18.20
C ARG A 202 6.88 -12.94 18.27
N PHE A 203 6.14 -11.95 18.79
CA PHE A 203 6.62 -10.57 18.93
C PHE A 203 7.97 -10.50 19.67
N THR A 204 8.10 -11.20 20.81
CA THR A 204 9.30 -11.24 21.66
C THR A 204 10.51 -11.91 21.01
N CYS A 205 10.33 -12.62 19.90
CA CYS A 205 11.43 -13.18 19.12
C CYS A 205 11.72 -12.31 17.89
N ARG A 206 10.69 -12.10 17.06
CA ARG A 206 10.81 -11.41 15.76
C ARG A 206 11.22 -9.95 15.91
N ALA A 207 10.57 -9.20 16.81
CA ALA A 207 10.79 -7.76 16.90
C ALA A 207 12.20 -7.43 17.45
N PRO A 208 12.68 -8.08 18.54
CA PRO A 208 14.07 -7.92 18.98
C PRO A 208 15.10 -8.30 17.93
N ALA A 209 14.91 -9.43 17.24
CA ALA A 209 15.81 -9.86 16.18
C ALA A 209 15.89 -8.83 15.04
N ALA A 210 14.74 -8.34 14.59
CA ALA A 210 14.66 -7.33 13.54
C ALA A 210 15.20 -5.95 13.99
N LEU A 211 15.06 -5.58 15.27
CA LEU A 211 15.64 -4.32 15.77
C LEU A 211 17.16 -4.39 15.84
N ASN A 212 17.70 -5.55 16.23
CA ASN A 212 19.14 -5.78 16.31
C ASN A 212 19.82 -5.82 14.93
N SER A 213 19.08 -6.09 13.85
CA SER A 213 19.60 -6.05 12.49
C SER A 213 19.57 -4.65 11.86
N LEU A 214 18.91 -3.66 12.50
CA LEU A 214 18.89 -2.29 12.00
C LEU A 214 20.26 -1.61 12.14
N PRO A 215 20.54 -0.60 11.31
CA PRO A 215 21.63 0.36 11.54
C PRO A 215 21.62 0.91 12.97
N SER A 216 22.79 1.04 13.59
CA SER A 216 22.93 1.34 15.03
C SER A 216 22.45 2.74 15.44
N ASP A 217 22.26 3.65 14.48
CA ASP A 217 21.70 5.00 14.67
C ASP A 217 20.17 4.98 14.84
N LEU A 218 19.47 4.09 14.14
CA LEU A 218 18.00 4.02 14.09
C LEU A 218 17.39 3.81 15.49
N PRO A 219 17.77 2.79 16.28
CA PRO A 219 17.20 2.56 17.61
C PRO A 219 17.43 3.69 18.61
N ARG A 220 18.40 4.58 18.36
CA ARG A 220 18.75 5.71 19.24
C ARG A 220 17.86 6.94 19.00
N LEU A 221 17.06 6.95 17.94
CA LEU A 221 16.16 8.05 17.62
C LEU A 221 15.02 8.17 18.64
N PRO A 222 14.47 9.38 18.86
CA PRO A 222 13.27 9.55 19.65
C PRO A 222 12.05 8.95 18.93
N PRO A 223 10.98 8.55 19.67
CA PRO A 223 9.79 7.91 19.09
C PRO A 223 9.13 8.70 17.95
N GLY A 224 9.17 10.04 18.01
CA GLY A 224 8.62 10.91 16.97
C GLY A 224 9.36 10.84 15.63
N ALA A 225 10.65 10.52 15.64
CA ALA A 225 11.49 10.42 14.43
C ALA A 225 11.71 8.98 13.97
N PHE A 226 11.66 8.00 14.89
CA PHE A 226 11.95 6.60 14.61
C PHE A 226 11.09 6.04 13.47
N GLY A 227 9.77 6.20 13.54
CA GLY A 227 8.86 5.66 12.51
C GLY A 227 9.16 6.22 11.12
N GLN A 228 9.37 7.52 10.98
CA GLN A 228 9.67 8.11 9.67
C GLN A 228 10.99 7.58 9.09
N ARG A 229 12.04 7.46 9.91
CA ARG A 229 13.34 6.93 9.47
C ARG A 229 13.27 5.44 9.15
N LEU A 230 12.59 4.65 9.98
CA LEU A 230 12.41 3.22 9.77
C LEU A 230 11.66 2.94 8.47
N ARG A 231 10.56 3.66 8.21
CA ARG A 231 9.81 3.51 6.95
C ARG A 231 10.70 3.78 5.74
N ARG A 232 11.56 4.80 5.81
CA ARG A 232 12.49 5.13 4.73
C ARG A 232 13.49 4.00 4.50
N HIS A 233 14.10 3.50 5.57
CA HIS A 233 15.05 2.39 5.51
C HIS A 233 14.43 1.11 4.92
N LEU A 234 13.25 0.71 5.38
CA LEU A 234 12.55 -0.46 4.84
C LEU A 234 12.17 -0.30 3.35
N LEU A 235 11.83 0.92 2.91
CA LEU A 235 11.59 1.20 1.49
C LEU A 235 12.87 1.11 0.65
N GLU A 236 14.00 1.57 1.18
CA GLU A 236 15.31 1.47 0.52
C GLU A 236 15.70 -0.01 0.36
N GLU A 237 15.61 -0.81 1.43
CA GLU A 237 15.89 -2.26 1.37
C GLU A 237 14.98 -3.01 0.40
N GLN A 238 13.67 -2.72 0.43
CA GLN A 238 12.68 -3.32 -0.47
C GLN A 238 12.99 -3.07 -1.95
N ASN A 239 13.52 -1.89 -2.27
CA ASN A 239 13.86 -1.53 -3.64
C ASN A 239 15.20 -2.12 -4.09
N THR A 240 16.11 -2.46 -3.16
CA THR A 240 17.38 -3.14 -3.49
C THR A 240 17.25 -4.65 -3.64
N SER A 241 16.18 -5.24 -3.11
CA SER A 241 15.93 -6.69 -3.13
C SER A 241 15.06 -7.15 -4.31
N ASN A 242 14.59 -6.22 -5.14
CA ASN A 242 13.88 -6.49 -6.41
C ASN A 242 14.83 -6.25 -7.58
#